data_AF-A0A090RDZ7-F1
#
_entry.id   AF-A0A090RDZ7-F1
#
_cell.length_a   1.000
_cell.length_b   1.000
_cell.length_c   1.000
_cell.angle_alpha   90.00
_cell.angle_beta   90.00
_cell.angle_gamma   90.00
#
_symmetry.space_group_name_H-M   'P 1'
#
loop_
_entity.id
_entity.type
_entity.pdbx_description
1 polymer ?
#
loop_
_entity_poly.entity_id
_entity_poly.type
_entity_poly.pdbx_seq_one_letter_code
_entity_poly.pdbx_strand_id
1 'polypeptide(L)'
;MIALPLALGSASALAYGGGKHHKDGGKHGCGMDDRGMFRALDLTDAQKDEMKTLRKANREAMHSEFAAHRSEMQAQHQKMQQLVLADNFDEAAVRALAETMSEQQIDRRVAMMKQRHAMMQILTPEQKTKYQELKAERMEKCQAKMAEKHGN
;
A
#
# COMPACT_ATOMS: atom_id res chain seq x y z
N MET A 1 55.08 4.44 9.49
CA MET A 1 54.00 4.03 8.57
C MET A 1 52.69 4.20 9.30
N ILE A 2 51.87 5.17 8.89
CA ILE A 2 50.55 5.44 9.46
C ILE A 2 49.55 4.73 8.55
N ALA A 3 48.80 3.75 9.08
CA ALA A 3 47.73 3.08 8.35
C ALA A 3 46.40 3.31 9.10
N LEU A 4 45.51 4.09 8.48
CA LEU A 4 44.15 4.36 8.95
C LEU A 4 43.26 3.13 8.73
N PRO A 5 42.38 2.76 9.68
CA PRO A 5 41.28 1.86 9.40
C PRO A 5 40.11 2.63 8.78
N LEU A 6 39.74 2.25 7.55
CA LEU A 6 38.50 2.66 6.90
C LEU A 6 37.31 1.95 7.55
N ALA A 7 36.53 2.68 8.35
CA ALA A 7 35.23 2.23 8.81
C ALA A 7 34.15 2.68 7.80
N LEU A 8 33.62 1.73 7.01
CA LEU A 8 32.39 1.96 6.26
C LEU A 8 31.20 1.85 7.21
N GLY A 9 30.66 2.99 7.64
CA GLY A 9 29.35 3.08 8.30
C GLY A 9 28.25 3.19 7.25
N SER A 10 27.40 2.18 7.13
CA SER A 10 26.18 2.22 6.33
C SER A 10 25.14 3.14 6.99
N ALA A 11 24.71 4.19 6.29
CA ALA A 11 23.62 5.04 6.73
C ALA A 11 22.27 4.32 6.46
N SER A 12 21.59 3.87 7.52
CA SER A 12 20.19 3.48 7.44
C SER A 12 19.30 4.71 7.61
N ALA A 13 18.75 5.21 6.51
CA ALA A 13 17.72 6.23 6.54
C ALA A 13 16.38 5.61 7.02
N LEU A 14 16.11 5.68 8.31
CA LEU A 14 14.79 5.41 8.87
C LEU A 14 13.90 6.63 8.63
N ALA A 15 13.12 6.61 7.55
CA ALA A 15 12.06 7.59 7.31
C ALA A 15 10.89 7.32 8.26
N TYR A 16 10.91 7.96 9.44
CA TYR A 16 9.81 7.98 10.40
C TYR A 16 8.72 8.97 9.92
N GLY A 17 7.64 8.46 9.34
CA GLY A 17 6.49 9.24 8.87
C GLY A 17 5.33 9.22 9.86
N GLY A 18 5.41 10.05 10.91
CA GLY A 18 4.31 10.28 11.85
C GLY A 18 3.41 11.46 11.44
N GLY A 19 2.13 11.18 11.21
CA GLY A 19 1.02 12.09 11.52
C GLY A 19 0.74 13.28 10.58
N LYS A 20 -0.17 13.07 9.61
CA LYS A 20 -1.24 14.04 9.32
C LYS A 20 -2.37 13.35 8.56
N HIS A 21 -3.53 13.24 9.22
CA HIS A 21 -4.79 12.85 8.61
C HIS A 21 -5.23 13.94 7.62
N HIS A 22 -4.72 13.88 6.38
CA HIS A 22 -5.33 14.58 5.26
C HIS A 22 -6.41 13.68 4.66
N LYS A 23 -7.64 14.20 4.65
CA LYS A 23 -8.76 13.74 3.80
C LYS A 23 -8.46 14.02 2.31
N ASP A 24 -7.27 13.67 1.83
CA ASP A 24 -6.90 13.65 0.42
C ASP A 24 -6.67 12.19 0.04
N GLY A 25 -7.76 11.47 -0.20
CA GLY A 25 -7.68 10.16 -0.83
C GLY A 25 -6.90 10.26 -2.14
N GLY A 26 -5.71 9.66 -2.19
CA GLY A 26 -5.03 9.31 -3.44
C GLY A 26 -4.13 10.37 -4.11
N LYS A 27 -3.63 11.39 -3.39
CA LYS A 27 -2.70 12.39 -3.98
C LYS A 27 -1.20 12.16 -3.70
N HIS A 28 -0.80 10.98 -3.23
CA HIS A 28 0.54 10.50 -3.57
C HIS A 28 0.46 10.06 -5.04
N GLY A 29 0.99 10.88 -5.94
CA GLY A 29 0.67 11.00 -7.38
C GLY A 29 0.83 9.78 -8.29
N CYS A 30 0.94 8.58 -7.71
CA CYS A 30 1.22 7.31 -8.36
C CYS A 30 0.35 6.16 -7.84
N GLY A 31 -0.67 6.44 -7.00
CA GLY A 31 -1.61 5.41 -6.54
C GLY A 31 -2.35 4.76 -7.73
N MET A 32 -2.23 3.44 -7.82
CA MET A 32 -2.98 2.61 -8.77
C MET A 32 -4.46 2.58 -8.37
N ASP A 33 -5.22 3.62 -8.77
CA ASP A 33 -6.67 3.54 -8.68
C ASP A 33 -7.19 2.61 -9.78
N ASP A 34 -7.27 1.32 -9.43
CA ASP A 34 -7.84 0.29 -10.30
C ASP A 34 -9.27 0.66 -10.74
N ARG A 35 -10.03 1.41 -9.94
CA ARG A 35 -11.38 1.84 -10.31
C ARG A 35 -11.37 2.74 -11.54
N GLY A 36 -10.45 3.72 -11.60
CA GLY A 36 -10.26 4.55 -12.79
C GLY A 36 -9.80 3.75 -14.01
N MET A 37 -8.93 2.75 -13.79
CA MET A 37 -8.45 1.87 -14.86
C MET A 37 -9.57 1.04 -15.49
N PHE A 38 -10.41 0.41 -14.66
CA PHE A 38 -11.54 -0.38 -15.16
C PHE A 38 -12.59 0.45 -15.88
N ARG A 39 -12.72 1.75 -15.56
CA ARG A 39 -13.63 2.67 -16.28
C ARG A 39 -13.10 3.05 -17.66
N ALA A 40 -11.80 2.97 -17.88
CA ALA A 40 -11.15 3.21 -19.16
C ALA A 40 -11.15 1.96 -20.06
N LEU A 41 -11.71 0.84 -19.59
CA LEU A 41 -11.95 -0.34 -20.40
C LEU A 41 -13.38 -0.29 -20.97
N ASP A 42 -13.52 -0.77 -22.20
CA ASP A 42 -14.82 -0.96 -22.85
C ASP A 42 -15.54 -2.20 -22.26
N LEU A 43 -16.02 -2.06 -21.02
CA LEU A 43 -16.76 -3.11 -20.32
C LEU A 43 -18.20 -3.21 -20.83
N THR A 44 -18.70 -4.44 -20.99
CA THR A 44 -20.14 -4.67 -21.22
C THR A 44 -20.95 -4.31 -19.97
N ASP A 45 -22.25 -4.11 -20.12
CA ASP A 45 -23.09 -3.77 -18.97
C ASP A 45 -23.16 -4.90 -17.93
N ALA A 46 -23.17 -6.16 -18.39
CA ALA A 46 -23.06 -7.32 -17.51
C ALA A 46 -21.75 -7.31 -16.71
N GLN A 47 -20.61 -7.02 -17.36
CA GLN A 47 -19.32 -6.92 -16.66
C GLN A 47 -19.30 -5.77 -15.65
N LYS A 48 -19.92 -4.62 -15.97
CA LYS A 48 -20.02 -3.47 -15.05
C LYS A 48 -20.81 -3.84 -13.79
N ASP A 49 -21.92 -4.56 -13.95
CA ASP A 49 -22.78 -4.97 -12.84
C ASP A 49 -22.11 -6.00 -11.93
N GLU A 50 -21.45 -7.01 -12.50
CA GLU A 50 -20.67 -7.98 -11.74
C GLU A 50 -19.55 -7.30 -10.96
N MET A 51 -18.82 -6.41 -11.62
CA MET A 51 -17.73 -5.65 -11.01
C MET A 51 -18.23 -4.70 -9.91
N LYS A 52 -19.42 -4.12 -10.05
CA LYS A 52 -20.06 -3.28 -9.02
C LYS A 52 -20.43 -4.11 -7.79
N THR A 53 -21.02 -5.30 -8.01
CA THR A 53 -21.39 -6.25 -6.97
C THR A 53 -20.16 -6.69 -6.17
N LEU A 54 -19.11 -7.12 -6.86
CA LEU A 54 -17.86 -7.55 -6.23
C LEU A 54 -17.20 -6.42 -5.42
N ARG A 55 -17.17 -5.19 -5.95
CA ARG A 55 -16.64 -4.04 -5.21
C ARG A 55 -17.44 -3.69 -3.97
N LYS A 56 -18.78 -3.85 -4.00
CA LYS A 56 -19.63 -3.62 -2.83
C LYS A 56 -19.30 -4.64 -1.75
N ALA A 57 -19.28 -5.92 -2.08
CA ALA A 57 -18.92 -6.99 -1.15
C ALA A 57 -17.51 -6.79 -0.56
N ASN A 58 -16.53 -6.48 -1.40
CA ASN A 58 -15.15 -6.21 -0.96
C ASN A 58 -15.08 -5.01 0.01
N ARG A 59 -15.84 -3.94 -0.27
CA ARG A 59 -15.91 -2.77 0.61
C ARG A 59 -16.51 -3.12 1.96
N GLU A 60 -17.59 -3.89 1.98
CA GLU A 60 -18.25 -4.35 3.21
C GLU A 60 -17.30 -5.24 4.05
N ALA A 61 -16.63 -6.19 3.41
CA ALA A 61 -15.64 -7.04 4.06
C ALA A 61 -14.49 -6.21 4.67
N MET A 62 -13.92 -5.27 3.91
CA MET A 62 -12.86 -4.38 4.41
C MET A 62 -13.33 -3.51 5.58
N HIS A 63 -14.56 -2.99 5.55
CA HIS A 63 -15.09 -2.22 6.66
C HIS A 63 -15.26 -3.08 7.92
N SER A 64 -15.74 -4.31 7.77
CA SER A 64 -15.90 -5.25 8.87
C SER A 64 -14.55 -5.62 9.49
N GLU A 65 -13.56 -5.98 8.67
CA GLU A 65 -12.21 -6.29 9.14
C GLU A 65 -11.58 -5.08 9.85
N PHE A 66 -11.69 -3.89 9.27
CA PHE A 66 -11.15 -2.69 9.90
C PHE A 66 -11.80 -2.42 11.26
N ALA A 67 -13.12 -2.59 11.36
CA ALA A 67 -13.83 -2.42 12.62
C ALA A 67 -13.38 -3.45 13.67
N ALA A 68 -13.20 -4.71 13.28
CA ALA A 68 -12.75 -5.79 14.16
C ALA A 68 -11.34 -5.55 14.70
N HIS A 69 -10.42 -5.06 13.86
CA HIS A 69 -9.01 -4.86 14.22
C HIS A 69 -8.69 -3.45 14.75
N ARG A 70 -9.67 -2.55 14.83
CA ARG A 70 -9.42 -1.14 15.22
C ARG A 70 -8.73 -1.01 16.58
N SER A 71 -9.18 -1.76 17.58
CA SER A 71 -8.60 -1.73 18.92
C SER A 71 -7.17 -2.25 18.94
N GLU A 72 -6.91 -3.32 18.19
CA GLU A 72 -5.59 -3.92 18.07
C GLU A 72 -4.59 -2.97 17.40
N MET A 73 -4.99 -2.32 16.31
CA MET A 73 -4.18 -1.30 15.63
C MET A 73 -3.85 -0.13 16.56
N GLN A 74 -4.80 0.29 17.40
CA GLN A 74 -4.56 1.33 18.40
C GLN A 74 -3.56 0.88 19.46
N ALA A 75 -3.69 -0.35 19.97
CA ALA A 75 -2.77 -0.92 20.95
C ALA A 75 -1.36 -1.07 20.40
N GLN A 76 -1.21 -1.53 19.15
CA GLN A 76 0.08 -1.61 18.46
C GLN A 76 0.72 -0.23 18.32
N HIS A 77 -0.07 0.79 17.97
CA HIS A 77 0.44 2.16 17.86
C HIS A 77 0.91 2.71 19.21
N GLN A 78 0.17 2.47 20.28
CA GLN A 78 0.57 2.84 21.64
C GLN A 78 1.84 2.11 22.07
N LYS A 79 1.94 0.80 21.82
CA LYS A 79 3.12 0.00 22.14
C LYS A 79 4.36 0.51 21.38
N MET A 80 4.20 0.86 20.10
CA MET A 80 5.28 1.48 19.31
C MET A 80 5.74 2.79 19.94
N GLN A 81 4.81 3.68 20.34
CA GLN A 81 5.17 4.94 20.99
C GLN A 81 5.94 4.71 22.30
N GLN A 82 5.50 3.75 23.12
CA GLN A 82 6.18 3.41 24.38
C GLN A 82 7.61 2.92 24.14
N LEU A 83 7.81 2.05 23.15
CA LEU A 83 9.14 1.53 22.82
C LEU A 83 10.08 2.61 22.32
N VAL A 84 9.57 3.60 21.57
CA VAL A 84 10.37 4.73 21.06
C VAL A 84 10.69 5.76 22.15
N LEU A 85 9.83 5.92 23.15
CA LEU A 85 10.00 6.88 24.24
C LEU A 85 10.76 6.30 25.45
N ALA A 86 11.09 5.00 25.44
CA ALA A 86 11.81 4.36 26.53
C ALA A 86 13.24 4.90 26.68
N ASP A 87 13.75 4.96 27.92
CA ASP A 87 15.10 5.43 28.21
C ASP A 87 16.20 4.59 27.52
N ASN A 88 15.94 3.30 27.33
CA ASN A 88 16.81 2.37 26.64
C ASN A 88 16.07 1.73 25.46
N PHE A 89 16.77 1.59 24.33
CA PHE A 89 16.22 0.95 23.14
C PHE A 89 16.20 -0.58 23.28
N ASP A 90 14.99 -1.15 23.35
CA ASP A 90 14.77 -2.60 23.32
C ASP A 90 14.54 -3.09 21.88
N GLU A 91 15.63 -3.44 21.19
CA GLU A 91 15.58 -3.94 19.82
C GLU A 91 14.72 -5.21 19.70
N ALA A 92 14.75 -6.09 20.70
CA ALA A 92 14.00 -7.35 20.68
C ALA A 92 12.49 -7.08 20.72
N ALA A 93 12.04 -6.18 21.58
CA ALA A 93 10.63 -5.79 21.66
C ALA A 93 10.15 -5.04 20.41
N VAL A 94 11.00 -4.21 19.81
CA VAL A 94 10.70 -3.53 18.54
C VAL A 94 10.58 -4.54 17.40
N ARG A 95 11.52 -5.49 17.29
CA ARG A 95 11.48 -6.55 16.26
C ARG A 95 10.22 -7.40 16.39
N ALA A 96 9.88 -7.83 17.60
CA ALA A 96 8.66 -8.60 17.85
C ALA A 96 7.38 -7.82 17.46
N LEU A 97 7.29 -6.53 17.79
CA LEU A 97 6.16 -5.70 17.37
C LEU A 97 6.10 -5.54 15.84
N ALA A 98 7.26 -5.34 15.19
CA ALA A 98 7.34 -5.22 13.75
C ALA A 98 6.92 -6.50 13.02
N GLU A 99 7.28 -7.68 13.54
CA GLU A 99 6.87 -8.98 13.01
C GLU A 99 5.34 -9.13 13.05
N THR A 100 4.70 -8.87 14.18
CA THR A 100 3.24 -8.90 14.30
C THR A 100 2.55 -7.95 13.32
N MET A 101 3.05 -6.72 13.21
CA MET A 101 2.50 -5.74 12.26
C MET A 101 2.70 -6.17 10.80
N SER A 102 3.82 -6.84 10.50
CA SER A 102 4.14 -7.35 9.17
C SER A 102 3.20 -8.47 8.75
N GLU A 103 2.93 -9.43 9.64
CA GLU A 103 2.01 -10.54 9.39
C GLU A 103 0.61 -10.03 8.99
N GLN A 104 0.07 -9.10 9.78
CA GLN A 104 -1.22 -8.47 9.45
C GLN A 104 -1.18 -7.72 8.11
N GLN A 105 -0.04 -7.10 7.78
CA GLN A 105 0.11 -6.43 6.50
C GLN A 105 0.18 -7.43 5.35
N ILE A 106 0.77 -8.61 5.54
CA ILE A 106 0.79 -9.69 4.56
C ILE A 106 -0.65 -10.15 4.30
N ASP A 107 -1.42 -10.44 5.34
CA ASP A 107 -2.81 -10.90 5.19
C ASP A 107 -3.67 -9.90 4.43
N ARG A 108 -3.58 -8.61 4.79
CA ARG A 108 -4.27 -7.53 4.08
C ARG A 108 -3.84 -7.44 2.62
N ARG A 109 -2.55 -7.58 2.32
CA ARG A 109 -2.05 -7.56 0.92
C ARG A 109 -2.57 -8.75 0.14
N VAL A 110 -2.56 -9.95 0.73
CA VAL A 110 -3.08 -11.17 0.09
C VAL A 110 -4.58 -11.02 -0.18
N ALA A 111 -5.36 -10.51 0.78
CA ALA A 111 -6.78 -10.25 0.61
C ALA A 111 -7.05 -9.27 -0.55
N MET A 112 -6.32 -8.14 -0.59
CA MET A 112 -6.43 -7.19 -1.72
C MET A 112 -6.05 -7.82 -3.07
N MET A 113 -5.02 -8.68 -3.12
CA MET A 113 -4.62 -9.36 -4.35
C MET A 113 -5.67 -10.38 -4.81
N LYS A 114 -6.30 -11.12 -3.89
CA LYS A 114 -7.43 -12.01 -4.19
C LYS A 114 -8.60 -11.24 -4.79
N GLN A 115 -8.95 -10.09 -4.21
CA GLN A 115 -10.01 -9.21 -4.73
C GLN A 115 -9.68 -8.68 -6.13
N ARG A 116 -8.45 -8.22 -6.35
CA ARG A 116 -8.00 -7.75 -7.68
C ARG A 116 -8.01 -8.88 -8.70
N HIS A 117 -7.57 -10.06 -8.32
CA HIS A 117 -7.61 -11.24 -9.17
C HIS A 117 -9.05 -11.58 -9.58
N ALA A 118 -10.00 -11.59 -8.63
CA ALA A 118 -11.41 -11.82 -8.93
C ALA A 118 -11.97 -10.79 -9.93
N MET A 119 -11.64 -9.51 -9.77
CA MET A 119 -12.01 -8.47 -10.73
C MET A 119 -11.38 -8.70 -12.13
N MET A 120 -10.14 -9.21 -12.20
CA MET A 120 -9.50 -9.53 -13.48
C MET A 120 -10.20 -10.68 -14.21
N GLN A 121 -10.83 -11.63 -13.50
CA GLN A 121 -11.51 -12.77 -14.14
C GLN A 121 -12.79 -12.37 -14.89
N ILE A 122 -13.34 -11.18 -14.63
CA ILE A 122 -14.49 -10.62 -15.35
C ILE A 122 -14.09 -10.16 -16.76
N LEU A 123 -12.81 -9.82 -16.96
CA LEU A 123 -12.31 -9.24 -18.20
C LEU A 123 -12.01 -10.30 -19.26
N THR A 124 -12.26 -9.96 -20.53
CA THR A 124 -11.79 -10.76 -21.67
C THR A 124 -10.25 -10.69 -21.80
N PRO A 125 -9.61 -11.61 -22.55
CA PRO A 125 -8.17 -11.54 -22.82
C PRO A 125 -7.73 -10.18 -23.39
N GLU A 126 -8.50 -9.64 -24.33
CA GLU A 126 -8.22 -8.35 -24.99
C GLU A 126 -8.29 -7.19 -23.99
N GLN A 127 -9.32 -7.19 -23.13
CA GLN A 127 -9.46 -6.20 -22.06
C GLN A 127 -8.34 -6.29 -21.03
N LYS A 128 -7.83 -7.50 -20.72
CA LYS A 128 -6.67 -7.70 -19.84
C LYS A 128 -5.39 -7.11 -20.44
N THR A 129 -5.17 -7.31 -21.73
CA THR A 129 -4.04 -6.68 -22.46
C THR A 129 -4.17 -5.16 -22.39
N LYS A 130 -5.35 -4.61 -22.70
CA LYS A 130 -5.58 -3.16 -22.65
C LYS A 130 -5.36 -2.58 -21.25
N TYR A 131 -5.77 -3.31 -20.22
CA TYR A 131 -5.52 -2.94 -18.84
C TYR A 131 -4.02 -2.85 -18.51
N GLN A 132 -3.20 -3.77 -19.02
CA GLN A 132 -1.75 -3.74 -18.82
C GLN A 132 -1.09 -2.54 -19.51
N GLU A 133 -1.52 -2.22 -20.74
CA GLU A 133 -1.04 -1.04 -21.48
C GLU A 133 -1.34 0.26 -20.71
N LEU A 134 -2.60 0.45 -20.33
CA LEU A 134 -3.01 1.64 -19.57
C LEU A 134 -2.24 1.73 -18.25
N LYS A 135 -1.93 0.58 -17.62
CA LYS A 135 -1.17 0.55 -16.37
C LYS A 135 0.27 1.00 -16.59
N ALA A 136 0.91 0.55 -17.67
CA ALA A 136 2.26 0.96 -18.03
C ALA A 136 2.33 2.46 -18.35
N GLU A 137 1.40 2.97 -19.16
CA GLU A 137 1.29 4.39 -19.49
C GLU A 137 1.11 5.26 -18.24
N ARG A 138 0.27 4.81 -17.29
CA ARG A 138 0.06 5.52 -16.03
C ARG A 138 1.32 5.52 -15.15
N MET A 139 2.08 4.42 -15.14
CA MET A 139 3.35 4.35 -14.42
C MET A 139 4.37 5.32 -14.98
N GLU A 140 4.52 5.38 -16.31
CA GLU A 140 5.43 6.31 -16.98
C GLU A 140 5.06 7.77 -16.68
N LYS A 141 3.78 8.13 -16.82
CA LYS A 141 3.27 9.46 -16.47
C LYS A 141 3.51 9.81 -15.00
N CYS A 142 3.38 8.84 -14.11
CA CYS A 142 3.70 9.02 -12.69
C CYS A 142 5.20 9.29 -12.50
N GLN A 143 6.07 8.49 -13.12
CA GLN A 143 7.52 8.64 -13.02
C GLN A 143 7.98 10.01 -13.53
N ALA A 144 7.47 10.45 -14.67
CA ALA A 144 7.75 11.77 -15.23
C ALA A 144 7.35 12.90 -14.25
N LYS A 145 6.14 12.84 -13.70
CA LYS A 145 5.67 13.83 -12.70
C LYS A 145 6.49 13.83 -11.42
N MET A 146 6.99 12.68 -10.98
CA MET A 146 7.85 12.60 -9.81
C MET A 146 9.23 13.20 -10.12
N ALA A 147 9.79 12.94 -11.30
CA ALA A 147 11.05 13.55 -11.73
C ALA A 147 10.95 15.08 -11.81
N GLU A 148 9.86 15.63 -12.37
CA GLU A 148 9.61 17.07 -12.42
C GLU A 148 9.54 17.70 -11.02
N LYS A 149 8.91 17.02 -10.06
CA LYS A 149 8.77 17.52 -8.67
C LYS A 149 10.06 17.46 -7.85
N HIS A 150 10.97 16.54 -8.18
CA HIS A 150 12.25 16.39 -7.49
C HIS A 150 13.39 17.19 -8.13
N GLY A 151 13.17 17.73 -9.34
CA GLY A 151 14.12 18.59 -10.05
C GLY A 151 13.90 20.10 -9.87
N ASN A 152 12.99 20.51 -8.99
CA ASN A 152 12.62 21.90 -8.69
C ASN A 152 12.61 22.12 -7.18
#